data_AF-A0A937WDB2-F1
#
_entry.id   AF-A0A937WDB2-F1
#
_cell.length_a   1.000
_cell.length_b   1.000
_cell.length_c   1.000
_cell.angle_alpha   90.00
_cell.angle_beta   90.00
_cell.angle_gamma   90.00
#
_symmetry.space_group_name_H-M   'P 1'
#
loop_
_entity.id
_entity.type
_entity.pdbx_description
1 polymer ?
#
loop_
_entity_poly.entity_id
_entity_poly.type
_entity_poly.pdbx_seq_one_letter_code
_entity_poly.pdbx_strand_id
1 'polypeptide(L)'
;MKVKTLLVLLMVVGYLTLSFSQISISKLLFHDDFEKDNIGSEPSQWEMAHKGGGQKATVIKDPDDSKNQVMSSSSAPAGSARHDAGGSIYVTGDPNWTDYVAEWDMMFPEDYYMGVIFRFQDAEAFYLSDRRQGGSQYNFYKRKAGS
;
A
#
# COMPACT_ATOMS: atom_id res chain seq x y z
N MET A 1 29.45 -49.65 13.56
CA MET A 1 28.06 -49.24 13.24
C MET A 1 27.58 -50.04 12.04
N LYS A 2 26.39 -50.67 12.08
CA LYS A 2 25.89 -51.48 10.95
C LYS A 2 25.50 -50.57 9.79
N VAL A 3 25.77 -50.97 8.55
CA VAL A 3 25.48 -50.20 7.32
C VAL A 3 24.06 -49.63 7.28
N LYS A 4 23.07 -50.39 7.78
CA LYS A 4 21.67 -49.95 7.91
C LYS A 4 21.50 -48.72 8.82
N THR A 5 22.23 -48.64 9.93
CA THR A 5 22.16 -47.52 10.88
C THR A 5 22.75 -46.24 10.27
N LEU A 6 23.83 -46.35 9.50
CA LEU A 6 24.43 -45.22 8.78
C LEU A 6 23.49 -44.67 7.69
N LEU A 7 22.83 -45.56 6.96
CA LEU A 7 21.86 -45.20 5.91
C LEU A 7 20.63 -44.47 6.46
N VAL A 8 20.09 -44.93 7.60
CA VAL A 8 18.97 -44.26 8.26
C VAL A 8 19.38 -42.87 8.75
N LEU A 9 20.57 -42.73 9.33
CA LEU A 9 21.07 -41.44 9.79
C LEU A 9 21.23 -40.44 8.64
N LEU A 10 21.79 -40.87 7.51
CA LEU A 10 21.94 -40.05 6.30
C LEU A 10 20.59 -39.62 5.71
N MET A 11 19.60 -40.50 5.71
CA MET A 11 18.24 -40.15 5.26
C MET A 11 17.58 -39.12 6.19
N VAL A 12 17.72 -39.27 7.51
CA VAL A 12 17.16 -38.32 8.48
C VAL A 12 17.85 -36.95 8.38
N VAL A 13 19.18 -36.92 8.25
CA VAL A 13 19.93 -35.67 8.07
C VAL A 13 19.57 -35.01 6.74
N GLY A 14 19.49 -35.79 5.65
CA GLY A 14 19.06 -35.29 4.34
C GLY A 14 17.65 -34.70 4.39
N TYR A 15 16.71 -35.40 5.04
CA TYR A 15 15.35 -34.92 5.22
C TYR A 15 15.29 -33.63 6.06
N LEU A 16 16.03 -33.56 7.18
CA LEU A 16 16.12 -32.32 7.96
C LEU A 16 16.68 -31.16 7.13
N THR A 17 17.75 -31.37 6.37
CA THR A 17 18.36 -30.27 5.58
C THR A 17 17.45 -29.75 4.46
N LEU A 18 16.61 -30.61 3.87
CA LEU A 18 15.62 -30.22 2.88
C LEU A 18 14.43 -29.46 3.50
N SER A 19 14.07 -29.77 4.75
CA SER A 19 13.00 -29.09 5.48
C SER A 19 13.37 -27.66 5.90
N PHE A 20 14.65 -27.37 6.13
CA PHE A 20 15.10 -26.03 6.54
C PHE A 20 15.25 -25.04 5.36
N SER A 21 15.19 -25.50 4.10
CA SER A 21 15.46 -24.66 2.93
C SER A 21 14.25 -23.85 2.42
N GLN A 22 13.13 -23.83 3.14
CA GLN A 22 11.87 -23.24 2.67
C GLN A 22 11.40 -22.01 3.45
N ILE A 23 12.21 -21.47 4.39
CA ILE A 23 11.87 -20.21 5.05
C ILE A 23 12.28 -19.05 4.14
N SER A 24 11.46 -18.78 3.12
CA SER A 24 11.54 -17.53 2.38
C SER A 24 11.03 -16.42 3.29
N ILE A 25 11.94 -15.66 3.90
CA ILE A 25 11.60 -14.42 4.57
C ILE A 25 11.24 -13.42 3.46
N SER A 26 9.98 -13.02 3.37
CA SER A 26 9.58 -11.94 2.46
C SER A 26 10.34 -10.68 2.83
N LYS A 27 10.97 -10.03 1.85
CA LYS A 27 11.68 -8.77 2.08
C LYS A 27 10.65 -7.67 2.32
N LEU A 28 10.68 -7.05 3.50
CA LEU A 28 9.93 -5.81 3.73
C LEU A 28 10.53 -4.72 2.83
N LEU A 29 9.73 -4.24 1.89
CA LEU A 29 10.15 -3.24 0.91
C LEU A 29 9.92 -1.81 1.41
N PHE A 30 8.80 -1.59 2.10
CA PHE A 30 8.37 -0.30 2.62
C PHE A 30 7.37 -0.51 3.76
N HIS A 31 7.38 0.39 4.74
CA HIS A 31 6.42 0.47 5.82
C HIS A 31 6.39 1.91 6.34
N ASP A 32 5.18 2.43 6.51
CA ASP A 32 4.94 3.75 7.08
C ASP A 32 3.67 3.69 7.95
N ASP A 33 3.83 3.99 9.23
CA ASP A 33 2.77 4.15 10.22
C ASP A 33 2.50 5.62 10.54
N PHE A 34 3.18 6.56 9.84
CA PHE A 34 3.08 8.01 10.00
C PHE A 34 3.49 8.55 11.37
N GLU A 35 3.91 7.73 12.33
CA GLU A 35 4.21 8.15 13.72
C GLU A 35 5.47 9.02 13.83
N LYS A 36 6.31 9.01 12.79
CA LYS A 36 7.54 9.81 12.71
C LYS A 36 7.34 11.18 12.08
N ASP A 37 6.17 11.42 11.50
CA ASP A 37 5.83 12.70 10.87
C ASP A 37 5.25 13.70 11.88
N ASN A 38 5.39 14.98 11.56
CA ASN A 38 4.76 16.04 12.34
C ASN A 38 3.30 16.19 11.93
N ILE A 39 2.40 16.34 12.91
CA ILE A 39 1.00 16.65 12.63
C ILE A 39 0.90 17.95 11.82
N GLY A 40 0.10 17.92 10.75
CA GLY A 40 -0.11 19.03 9.83
C GLY A 40 0.92 19.12 8.70
N SER A 41 1.97 18.27 8.69
CA SER A 41 2.88 18.17 7.54
C SER A 41 2.34 17.21 6.48
N GLU A 42 2.88 17.31 5.27
CA GLU A 42 2.78 16.21 4.30
C GLU A 42 3.55 14.98 4.85
N PRO A 43 3.10 13.75 4.53
CA PRO A 43 3.78 12.52 4.95
C PRO A 43 5.17 12.43 4.31
N SER A 44 6.24 12.34 5.11
CA SER A 44 7.62 12.55 4.63
C SER A 44 8.15 11.45 3.72
N GLN A 45 7.55 10.26 3.77
CA GLN A 45 7.94 9.11 2.94
C GLN A 45 7.12 8.97 1.64
N TRP A 46 6.24 9.93 1.37
CA TRP A 46 5.35 9.92 0.22
C TRP A 46 5.55 11.15 -0.66
N GLU A 47 5.47 10.95 -1.96
CA GLU A 47 5.62 11.99 -2.97
C GLU A 47 4.27 12.35 -3.59
N MET A 48 3.95 13.63 -3.71
CA MET A 48 2.80 14.10 -4.47
C MET A 48 3.07 14.00 -5.98
N ALA A 49 2.80 12.86 -6.59
CA ALA A 49 3.02 12.60 -8.01
C ALA A 49 1.99 13.26 -8.94
N HIS A 50 0.81 13.62 -8.43
CA HIS A 50 -0.16 14.43 -9.18
C HIS A 50 -0.76 15.51 -8.29
N LYS A 51 -0.71 16.76 -8.75
CA LYS A 51 -1.26 17.92 -8.06
C LYS A 51 -2.67 18.22 -8.58
N GLY A 52 -3.68 17.62 -7.95
CA GLY A 52 -5.06 17.99 -8.21
C GLY A 52 -5.46 19.20 -7.37
N GLY A 53 -5.91 20.28 -8.03
CA GLY A 53 -6.60 21.41 -7.36
C GLY A 53 -5.83 22.12 -6.23
N GLY A 54 -4.55 21.82 -6.02
CA GLY A 54 -3.76 22.30 -4.88
C GLY A 54 -4.02 21.59 -3.55
N GLN A 55 -4.78 20.49 -3.53
CA GLN A 55 -5.07 19.74 -2.31
C GLN A 55 -3.86 18.93 -1.86
N LYS A 56 -3.62 18.90 -0.55
CA LYS A 56 -2.49 18.17 0.04
C LYS A 56 -2.96 17.09 0.98
N ALA A 57 -2.24 15.97 0.99
CA ALA A 57 -2.35 15.02 2.06
C ALA A 57 -1.66 15.60 3.29
N THR A 58 -2.17 15.27 4.46
CA THR A 58 -1.63 15.77 5.73
C THR A 58 -1.64 14.66 6.76
N VAL A 59 -0.61 14.62 7.59
CA VAL A 59 -0.59 13.75 8.77
C VAL A 59 -1.45 14.38 9.85
N ILE A 60 -2.42 13.62 10.35
CA ILE A 60 -3.36 14.03 11.39
C ILE A 60 -3.34 13.02 12.53
N LYS A 61 -3.97 13.35 13.67
CA LYS A 61 -4.31 12.34 14.66
C LYS A 61 -5.34 11.38 14.09
N ASP A 62 -5.16 10.10 14.39
CA ASP A 62 -6.18 9.09 14.08
C ASP A 62 -7.52 9.50 14.74
N PRO A 63 -8.61 9.59 13.96
CA PRO A 63 -9.93 9.96 14.47
C PRO A 63 -10.50 8.99 15.51
N ASP A 64 -10.15 7.71 15.45
CA ASP A 64 -10.65 6.66 16.36
C ASP A 64 -9.71 6.42 17.55
N ASP A 65 -8.39 6.59 17.37
CA ASP A 65 -7.40 6.52 18.46
C ASP A 65 -6.39 7.67 18.43
N SER A 66 -6.70 8.75 19.14
CA SER A 66 -5.86 9.96 19.24
C SER A 66 -4.38 9.75 19.65
N LYS A 67 -3.99 8.54 20.11
CA LYS A 67 -2.59 8.20 20.39
C LYS A 67 -1.79 7.97 19.10
N ASN A 68 -2.44 7.56 18.02
CA ASN A 68 -1.82 7.26 16.74
C ASN A 68 -1.97 8.42 15.73
N GLN A 69 -1.28 8.30 14.61
CA GLN A 69 -1.28 9.23 13.49
C GLN A 69 -1.68 8.51 12.20
N VAL A 70 -2.32 9.23 11.30
CA VAL A 70 -2.71 8.71 9.98
C VAL A 70 -2.51 9.78 8.92
N MET A 71 -2.33 9.34 7.67
CA MET A 71 -2.43 10.22 6.52
C MET A 71 -3.90 10.49 6.17
N SER A 72 -4.31 11.75 6.24
CA SER A 72 -5.51 12.23 5.56
C SER A 72 -5.17 12.54 4.10
N SER A 73 -5.78 11.81 3.17
CA SER A 73 -5.45 11.86 1.74
C SER A 73 -5.92 13.14 1.03
N SER A 74 -6.87 13.87 1.60
CA SER A 74 -7.39 15.11 1.03
C SER A 74 -8.15 15.95 2.06
N SER A 75 -8.07 17.27 1.93
CA SER A 75 -8.95 18.24 2.60
C SER A 75 -10.19 18.60 1.77
N ALA A 76 -10.39 17.99 0.60
CA ALA A 76 -11.46 18.34 -0.33
C ALA A 76 -12.83 17.73 0.06
N PRO A 77 -13.95 18.43 -0.23
CA PRO A 77 -15.29 17.87 -0.08
C PRO A 77 -15.52 16.56 -0.85
N ALA A 78 -16.55 15.79 -0.45
CA ALA A 78 -16.95 14.54 -1.08
C ALA A 78 -17.06 14.65 -2.61
N GLY A 79 -16.40 13.72 -3.30
CA GLY A 79 -16.36 13.66 -4.77
C GLY A 79 -15.22 14.44 -5.43
N SER A 80 -14.63 15.43 -4.76
CA SER A 80 -13.57 16.28 -5.33
C SER A 80 -12.13 15.78 -5.10
N ALA A 81 -11.90 14.78 -4.25
CA ALA A 81 -10.57 14.16 -4.12
C ALA A 81 -10.28 13.06 -5.14
N ARG A 82 -11.18 12.82 -6.09
CA ARG A 82 -10.80 11.98 -7.22
C ARG A 82 -9.74 12.71 -8.03
N HIS A 83 -8.69 12.02 -8.46
CA HIS A 83 -7.65 12.63 -9.30
C HIS A 83 -8.22 13.32 -10.55
N ASP A 84 -9.22 12.70 -11.19
CA ASP A 84 -9.93 13.25 -12.36
C ASP A 84 -10.98 14.33 -12.03
N ALA A 85 -11.15 14.65 -10.74
CA ALA A 85 -12.01 15.73 -10.24
C ALA A 85 -11.23 16.79 -9.44
N GLY A 86 -9.89 16.77 -9.51
CA GLY A 86 -9.04 17.75 -8.82
C GLY A 86 -8.44 17.27 -7.49
N GLY A 87 -8.42 15.97 -7.22
CA GLY A 87 -7.70 15.36 -6.12
C GLY A 87 -6.23 15.08 -6.43
N SER A 88 -5.38 15.08 -5.41
CA SER A 88 -3.96 14.77 -5.57
C SER A 88 -3.69 13.26 -5.48
N ILE A 89 -2.60 12.83 -6.11
CA ILE A 89 -2.10 11.45 -5.99
C ILE A 89 -0.78 11.49 -5.22
N TYR A 90 -0.70 10.64 -4.20
CA TYR A 90 0.52 10.39 -3.44
C TYR A 90 1.03 8.98 -3.72
N VAL A 91 2.34 8.85 -3.91
CA VAL A 91 3.01 7.59 -4.23
C VAL A 91 4.24 7.38 -3.33
N THR A 92 4.64 6.13 -3.19
CA THR A 92 5.88 5.73 -2.51
C THR A 92 6.42 4.45 -3.13
N GLY A 93 7.64 4.07 -2.78
CA GLY A 93 8.32 2.87 -3.28
C GLY A 93 9.20 3.11 -4.51
N ASP A 94 9.59 2.03 -5.18
CA ASP A 94 10.44 2.04 -6.37
C ASP A 94 9.57 1.84 -7.63
N PRO A 95 9.66 2.71 -8.65
CA PRO A 95 8.89 2.58 -9.89
C PRO A 95 9.20 1.28 -10.67
N ASN A 96 10.30 0.58 -10.36
CA ASN A 96 10.67 -0.68 -10.98
C ASN A 96 10.05 -1.91 -10.31
N TRP A 97 9.27 -1.76 -9.22
CA TRP A 97 8.58 -2.90 -8.61
C TRP A 97 7.52 -3.49 -9.54
N THR A 98 7.70 -4.76 -9.88
CA THR A 98 6.75 -5.52 -10.70
C THR A 98 5.81 -6.33 -9.83
N ASP A 99 6.35 -7.14 -8.92
CA ASP A 99 5.59 -8.12 -8.15
C ASP A 99 5.82 -7.87 -6.66
N TYR A 100 4.74 -7.49 -5.97
CA TYR A 100 4.76 -7.13 -4.57
C TYR A 100 3.38 -7.37 -3.94
N VAL A 101 3.38 -7.52 -2.62
CA VAL A 101 2.17 -7.47 -1.80
C VAL A 101 2.15 -6.11 -1.13
N ALA A 102 1.02 -5.41 -1.24
CA ALA A 102 0.76 -4.17 -0.54
C ALA A 102 -0.43 -4.37 0.39
N GLU A 103 -0.32 -3.85 1.60
CA GLU A 103 -1.34 -3.85 2.63
C GLU A 103 -1.44 -2.43 3.18
N TRP A 104 -2.65 -2.02 3.54
CA TRP A 104 -2.92 -0.72 4.12
C TRP A 104 -4.21 -0.79 4.93
N ASP A 105 -4.29 0.04 5.97
CA ASP A 105 -5.52 0.31 6.69
C ASP A 105 -6.16 1.59 6.15
N MET A 106 -7.48 1.56 5.98
CA MET A 106 -8.22 2.66 5.37
C MET A 106 -9.51 2.93 6.15
N MET A 107 -9.65 4.19 6.58
CA MET A 107 -10.86 4.69 7.21
C MET A 107 -11.64 5.58 6.24
N PHE A 108 -12.96 5.41 6.19
CA PHE A 108 -13.88 6.27 5.45
C PHE A 108 -14.68 7.10 6.47
N PRO A 109 -14.22 8.31 6.84
CA PRO A 109 -14.89 9.10 7.87
C PRO A 109 -16.29 9.55 7.45
N GLU A 110 -16.53 9.65 6.13
CA GLU A 110 -17.81 9.98 5.53
C GLU A 110 -18.06 9.11 4.28
N ASP A 111 -19.24 9.23 3.65
CA ASP A 111 -19.51 8.62 2.36
C ASP A 111 -18.70 9.32 1.25
N TYR A 112 -17.48 8.83 1.06
CA TYR A 112 -16.43 9.47 0.30
C TYR A 112 -15.85 8.53 -0.75
N TYR A 113 -15.32 9.10 -1.84
CA TYR A 113 -14.50 8.34 -2.79
C TYR A 113 -13.09 8.14 -2.21
N MET A 114 -12.62 6.91 -2.10
CA MET A 114 -11.22 6.66 -1.78
C MET A 114 -10.73 5.42 -2.51
N GLY A 115 -9.48 5.46 -2.96
CA GLY A 115 -8.88 4.33 -3.65
C GLY A 115 -7.37 4.30 -3.49
N VAL A 116 -6.82 3.11 -3.71
CA VAL A 116 -5.39 2.84 -3.71
C VAL A 116 -4.96 2.52 -5.13
N ILE A 117 -3.89 3.17 -5.54
CA ILE A 117 -3.27 2.96 -6.84
C ILE A 117 -2.01 2.12 -6.72
N PHE A 118 -1.70 1.36 -7.77
CA PHE A 118 -0.50 0.52 -7.83
C PHE A 118 0.01 0.45 -9.27
N ARG A 119 1.33 0.21 -9.40
CA ARG A 119 2.09 0.34 -10.65
C ARG A 119 1.79 1.67 -11.37
N PHE A 120 1.84 2.77 -10.61
CA PHE A 120 1.66 4.12 -11.11
C PHE A 120 2.80 4.50 -12.06
N GLN A 121 2.46 5.00 -13.24
CA GLN A 121 3.42 5.54 -14.20
C GLN A 121 3.24 7.06 -14.29
N ASP A 122 2.00 7.51 -14.42
CA ASP A 122 1.59 8.91 -14.40
C ASP A 122 0.08 9.00 -14.06
N ALA A 123 -0.45 10.22 -14.00
CA ALA A 123 -1.85 10.49 -13.67
C ALA A 123 -2.89 9.93 -14.68
N GLU A 124 -2.43 9.35 -15.79
CA GLU A 124 -3.25 8.73 -16.83
C GLU A 124 -2.94 7.24 -17.04
N ALA A 125 -2.02 6.65 -16.28
CA ALA A 125 -1.58 5.27 -16.42
C ALA A 125 -1.26 4.62 -15.06
N PHE A 126 -2.22 3.86 -14.53
CA PHE A 126 -2.10 3.12 -13.27
C PHE A 126 -3.20 2.06 -13.14
N TYR A 127 -3.08 1.19 -12.15
CA TYR A 127 -4.20 0.37 -11.68
C TYR A 127 -4.76 0.94 -10.38
N LEU A 128 -6.06 0.73 -10.14
CA LEU A 128 -6.80 1.32 -9.04
C LEU A 128 -7.71 0.28 -8.41
N SER A 129 -7.70 0.22 -7.08
CA SER A 129 -8.76 -0.37 -6.27
C SER A 129 -9.48 0.75 -5.55
N ASP A 130 -10.76 1.00 -5.82
CA ASP A 130 -11.52 2.10 -5.24
C ASP A 130 -12.87 1.66 -4.64
N ARG A 131 -13.32 2.43 -3.66
CA ARG A 131 -14.72 2.49 -3.24
C ARG A 131 -15.28 3.85 -3.66
N ARG A 132 -16.39 3.82 -4.39
CA ARG A 132 -17.08 5.03 -4.86
C ARG A 132 -18.13 5.48 -3.84
N GLN A 133 -18.39 6.79 -3.81
CA GLN A 133 -19.45 7.39 -3.01
C GLN A 133 -20.80 6.71 -3.26
N GLY A 134 -21.56 6.45 -2.19
CA GLY A 134 -22.84 5.77 -2.20
C GLY A 134 -22.76 4.25 -2.39
N GLY A 135 -21.56 3.69 -2.55
CA GLY A 135 -21.32 2.27 -2.76
C GLY A 135 -20.56 1.61 -1.61
N SER A 136 -20.86 0.33 -1.37
CA SER A 136 -20.06 -0.56 -0.49
C SER A 136 -19.11 -1.46 -1.28
N GLN A 137 -19.21 -1.45 -2.60
CA GLN A 137 -18.41 -2.31 -3.48
C GLN A 137 -17.05 -1.68 -3.74
N TYR A 138 -16.01 -2.52 -3.63
CA TYR A 138 -14.69 -2.22 -4.16
C TYR A 138 -14.62 -2.66 -5.61
N ASN A 139 -14.12 -1.78 -6.47
CA ASN A 139 -13.90 -2.08 -7.87
C ASN A 139 -12.41 -2.03 -8.19
N PHE A 140 -12.03 -2.79 -9.21
CA PHE A 140 -10.67 -2.83 -9.72
C PHE A 140 -10.65 -2.33 -11.16
N TYR A 141 -9.82 -1.33 -11.44
CA TYR A 141 -9.74 -0.68 -12.72
C TYR A 141 -8.30 -0.54 -13.20
N LYS A 142 -8.17 -0.36 -14.52
CA LYS A 142 -6.95 0.14 -15.16
C LYS A 142 -7.26 1.48 -15.80
N ARG A 143 -6.50 2.52 -15.44
CA ARG A 143 -6.44 3.79 -16.15
C ARG A 143 -5.40 3.70 -17.26
N LYS A 144 -5.74 4.18 -18.46
CA LYS A 144 -4.82 4.33 -19.59
C LYS A 144 -5.29 5.51 -20.45
N ALA A 145 -4.41 6.46 -20.76
CA ALA A 145 -4.70 7.53 -21.70
C ALA A 145 -5.08 6.98 -23.08
N GLY A 146 -6.16 7.52 -23.68
CA GLY A 146 -6.59 7.23 -25.05
C GLY A 146 -7.04 5.79 -25.27
N SER A 147 -8.36 5.59 -25.20
CA SER A 147 -9.06 4.46 -25.82
C SER A 147 -9.68 4.87 -27.15
#